data_AF-A0A813U277-F1
#
_entry.id   AF-A0A813U277-F1
#
_cell.length_a   1.000
_cell.length_b   1.000
_cell.length_c   1.000
_cell.angle_alpha   90.00
_cell.angle_beta   90.00
_cell.angle_gamma   90.00
#
_symmetry.space_group_name_H-M   'P 1'
#
loop_
_entity.id
_entity.type
_entity.pdbx_description
1 polymer ?
#
loop_
_entity_poly.entity_id
_entity_poly.type
_entity_poly.pdbx_seq_one_letter_code
_entity_poly.pdbx_strand_id
1 'polypeptide(L)'
;MGVDLDHRYDPRRTGSKFNKIILKRLFMSNTNRPPLSLSRLARHMKKKGRENKTAVVVGSITDDVRLYDVPKLTVCALHLTERVRARILGAGGEILTFDQLALRTPKGKNTVLLQGPRKARKANRFFGRPPGARHSTTRPKVRSKGRKFEKARGRRASRAYKN
;
A
#
# COMPACT_ATOMS: atom_id res chain seq x y z
N MET A 1 27.46 -6.81 -11.87
CA MET A 1 26.14 -7.13 -12.48
C MET A 1 25.10 -6.14 -12.01
N GLY A 2 25.21 -4.88 -12.45
CA GLY A 2 24.14 -3.89 -12.33
C GLY A 2 23.49 -3.80 -13.69
N VAL A 3 22.25 -4.29 -13.81
CA VAL A 3 21.49 -4.20 -15.06
C VAL A 3 20.74 -2.88 -15.09
N ASP A 4 21.04 -2.12 -16.14
CA ASP A 4 20.63 -0.74 -16.38
C ASP A 4 19.12 -0.56 -16.53
N LEU A 5 18.61 0.50 -15.90
CA LEU A 5 17.20 0.95 -15.93
C LEU A 5 16.77 1.56 -17.29
N ASP A 6 17.51 1.37 -18.38
CA ASP A 6 17.77 2.51 -19.27
C ASP A 6 17.19 2.51 -20.69
N HIS A 7 16.32 1.58 -21.14
CA HIS A 7 16.03 1.56 -22.60
C HIS A 7 14.62 1.93 -23.07
N ARG A 8 13.56 1.97 -22.26
CA ARG A 8 12.19 2.24 -22.81
C ARG A 8 11.22 3.07 -21.95
N TYR A 9 11.63 3.54 -20.76
CA TYR A 9 10.73 4.25 -19.83
C TYR A 9 11.35 5.53 -19.27
N ASP A 10 11.81 6.43 -20.14
CA ASP A 10 12.26 7.76 -19.70
C ASP A 10 11.07 8.72 -19.60
N PRO A 11 10.71 9.23 -18.39
CA PRO A 11 9.68 10.24 -18.24
C PRO A 11 9.97 11.54 -18.99
N ARG A 12 11.24 11.81 -19.32
CA ARG A 12 11.67 13.00 -20.09
C ARG A 12 11.30 12.86 -21.57
N ARG A 13 11.45 11.66 -22.16
CA ARG A 13 11.11 11.40 -23.56
C ARG A 13 9.61 11.35 -23.84
N THR A 14 8.83 10.75 -22.93
CA THR A 14 7.37 10.56 -23.12
C THR A 14 6.54 11.71 -22.57
N GLY A 15 7.07 12.52 -21.65
CA GLY A 15 6.36 13.63 -21.02
C GLY A 15 5.18 13.22 -20.11
N SER A 16 4.88 11.93 -19.97
CA SER A 16 3.66 11.46 -19.29
C SER A 16 3.74 11.65 -17.76
N LYS A 17 2.65 12.15 -17.16
CA LYS A 17 2.54 12.30 -15.70
C LYS A 17 2.63 10.95 -14.98
N PHE A 18 2.16 9.88 -15.61
CA PHE A 18 2.25 8.51 -15.12
C PHE A 18 3.70 8.09 -14.89
N ASN A 19 4.58 8.34 -15.88
CA ASN A 19 6.00 7.97 -15.81
C ASN A 19 6.75 8.76 -14.75
N LYS A 20 6.46 10.06 -14.63
CA LYS A 20 7.01 10.90 -13.56
C LYS A 20 6.62 10.38 -12.17
N ILE A 21 5.38 9.93 -11.99
CA ILE A 21 4.91 9.38 -10.71
C ILE A 21 5.57 8.03 -10.39
N ILE A 22 5.71 7.14 -11.38
CA ILE A 22 6.36 5.83 -11.17
C ILE A 22 7.83 6.02 -10.81
N LEU A 23 8.57 6.85 -11.56
CA LEU A 23 9.97 7.16 -11.25
C LEU A 23 10.11 7.70 -9.81
N LYS A 24 9.27 8.68 -9.42
CA LYS A 24 9.26 9.20 -8.05
C LYS A 24 8.99 8.10 -7.01
N ARG A 25 8.12 7.14 -7.32
CA ARG A 25 7.77 6.04 -6.40
C ARG A 25 8.88 4.98 -6.32
N LEU A 26 9.61 4.73 -7.40
CA LEU A 26 10.76 3.81 -7.37
C LEU A 26 11.83 4.30 -6.39
N PHE A 27 12.08 5.61 -6.34
CA PHE A 27 13.00 6.23 -5.38
C PHE A 27 12.47 6.33 -3.94
N MET A 28 11.20 5.99 -3.67
CA MET A 28 10.67 6.06 -2.31
C MET A 28 11.28 4.97 -1.41
N SER A 29 11.51 5.31 -0.15
CA SER A 29 11.91 4.33 0.86
C SER A 29 10.82 3.27 1.10
N ASN A 30 11.21 2.11 1.64
CA ASN A 30 10.29 1.00 1.91
C ASN A 30 9.10 1.43 2.82
N THR A 31 9.35 2.29 3.81
CA THR A 31 8.29 2.87 4.66
C THR A 31 7.21 3.61 3.84
N ASN A 32 7.61 4.30 2.76
CA ASN A 32 6.73 5.09 1.91
C ASN A 32 6.13 4.30 0.73
N ARG A 33 6.60 3.05 0.54
CA ARG A 33 6.05 2.00 -0.34
C ARG A 33 5.45 0.84 0.48
N PRO A 34 4.41 1.09 1.30
CA PRO A 34 3.81 0.04 2.11
C PRO A 34 3.19 -1.06 1.22
N PRO A 35 3.18 -2.33 1.69
CA PRO A 35 2.57 -3.41 0.96
C PRO A 35 1.07 -3.18 0.76
N LEU A 36 0.55 -3.67 -0.38
CA LEU A 36 -0.87 -3.64 -0.69
C LEU A 36 -1.46 -5.05 -0.58
N SER A 37 -2.55 -5.21 0.18
CA SER A 37 -3.26 -6.50 0.26
C SER A 37 -4.08 -6.78 -0.99
N LEU A 38 -4.18 -8.06 -1.35
CA LEU A 38 -4.98 -8.52 -2.49
C LEU A 38 -6.46 -8.11 -2.37
N SER A 39 -7.05 -8.21 -1.17
CA SER A 39 -8.41 -7.74 -0.87
C SER A 39 -8.62 -6.26 -1.17
N ARG A 40 -7.65 -5.42 -0.82
CA ARG A 40 -7.72 -3.98 -1.05
C ARG A 40 -7.56 -3.64 -2.52
N LEU A 41 -6.70 -4.37 -3.22
CA LEU A 41 -6.54 -4.27 -4.67
C LEU A 41 -7.85 -4.62 -5.38
N ALA A 42 -8.46 -5.77 -5.07
CA ALA A 42 -9.74 -6.20 -5.66
C ALA A 42 -10.85 -5.16 -5.43
N ARG A 43 -10.97 -4.62 -4.22
CA ARG A 43 -11.94 -3.56 -3.90
C ARG A 43 -11.70 -2.26 -4.70
N HIS A 44 -10.45 -1.92 -4.98
CA HIS A 44 -10.13 -0.74 -5.78
C HIS A 44 -10.39 -0.94 -7.28
N MET A 45 -10.30 -2.17 -7.76
CA MET A 45 -10.58 -2.54 -9.15
C MET A 45 -12.07 -2.74 -9.43
N LYS A 46 -12.86 -3.14 -8.42
CA LYS A 46 -14.34 -3.23 -8.51
C LYS A 46 -15.06 -1.87 -8.64
N LYS A 47 -14.34 -0.74 -8.53
CA LYS A 47 -14.98 0.59 -8.68
C LYS A 47 -15.38 0.84 -10.13
N LYS A 48 -16.52 1.51 -10.34
CA LYS A 48 -17.04 1.89 -11.67
C LYS A 48 -15.95 2.55 -12.54
N GLY A 49 -15.87 2.14 -13.82
CA GLY A 49 -14.92 2.68 -14.79
C GLY A 49 -13.49 2.16 -14.67
N ARG A 50 -13.26 1.05 -13.96
CA ARG A 50 -11.95 0.38 -13.82
C ARG A 50 -11.93 -1.07 -14.30
N GLU A 51 -12.99 -1.47 -14.99
CA GLU A 51 -13.05 -2.74 -15.71
C GLU A 51 -11.93 -2.81 -16.74
N ASN A 52 -11.32 -3.99 -16.89
CA ASN A 52 -10.28 -4.29 -17.86
C ASN A 52 -9.02 -3.39 -17.80
N LYS A 53 -8.81 -2.69 -16.68
CA LYS A 53 -7.59 -1.89 -16.47
C LYS A 53 -6.53 -2.69 -15.73
N THR A 54 -5.27 -2.38 -16.00
CA THR A 54 -4.13 -2.97 -15.30
C THR A 54 -3.90 -2.27 -13.96
N ALA A 55 -3.92 -3.02 -12.87
CA ALA A 55 -3.59 -2.51 -11.54
C ALA A 55 -2.07 -2.38 -11.39
N VAL A 56 -1.56 -1.17 -11.15
CA VAL A 56 -0.12 -0.91 -11.05
C VAL A 56 0.26 -0.50 -9.62
N VAL A 57 1.14 -1.27 -9.00
CA VAL A 57 1.59 -1.09 -7.62
C VAL A 57 3.12 -1.01 -7.58
N VAL A 58 3.66 0.16 -7.25
CA VAL A 58 5.09 0.30 -7.00
C VAL A 58 5.38 -0.11 -5.55
N GLY A 59 5.53 -1.42 -5.32
CA GLY A 59 5.74 -2.03 -4.01
C GLY A 59 5.40 -3.51 -4.02
N SER A 60 5.22 -4.07 -2.83
CA SER A 60 4.89 -5.50 -2.64
C SER A 60 3.39 -5.74 -2.56
N ILE A 61 2.92 -6.86 -3.11
CA ILE A 61 1.54 -7.35 -2.95
C ILE A 61 1.51 -8.59 -2.07
N THR A 62 0.70 -8.52 -1.01
CA THR A 62 0.57 -9.56 0.01
C THR A 62 -0.79 -10.23 -0.04
N ASP A 63 -0.82 -11.51 0.32
CA ASP A 63 -2.05 -12.29 0.37
C ASP A 63 -3.00 -11.78 1.48
N ASP A 64 -4.29 -11.99 1.27
CA ASP A 64 -5.31 -11.80 2.29
C ASP A 64 -6.22 -13.03 2.28
N VAL A 65 -6.01 -13.90 3.26
CA VAL A 65 -6.72 -15.19 3.42
C VAL A 65 -8.22 -15.03 3.62
N ARG A 66 -8.68 -13.83 3.99
CA ARG A 66 -10.11 -13.54 4.22
C ARG A 66 -10.89 -13.30 2.95
N LEU A 67 -10.21 -12.97 1.85
CA LEU A 67 -10.86 -12.98 0.55
C LEU A 67 -10.85 -14.42 0.07
N TYR A 68 -11.99 -14.98 -0.28
CA TYR A 68 -12.08 -16.33 -0.84
C TYR A 68 -11.93 -16.27 -2.36
N ASP A 69 -12.85 -15.56 -3.02
CA ASP A 69 -12.86 -15.43 -4.47
C ASP A 69 -12.00 -14.26 -4.95
N VAL A 70 -11.01 -14.58 -5.77
CA VAL A 70 -10.14 -13.58 -6.42
C VAL A 70 -10.72 -13.29 -7.80
N PRO A 71 -11.08 -12.03 -8.11
CA PRO A 71 -11.51 -11.69 -9.47
C PRO A 71 -10.34 -11.80 -10.45
N LYS A 72 -10.64 -12.01 -11.74
CA LYS A 72 -9.64 -11.94 -12.81
C LYS A 72 -9.03 -10.55 -12.86
N LEU A 73 -7.72 -10.47 -12.64
CA LEU A 73 -6.99 -9.21 -12.50
C LEU A 73 -5.69 -9.24 -13.30
N THR A 74 -5.41 -8.16 -14.03
CA THR A 74 -4.09 -7.89 -14.60
C THR A 74 -3.34 -6.96 -13.65
N VAL A 75 -2.23 -7.43 -13.09
CA VAL A 75 -1.52 -6.75 -12.00
C VAL A 75 -0.05 -6.57 -12.36
N CYS A 76 0.47 -5.35 -12.18
CA CYS A 76 1.90 -5.04 -12.25
C CYS A 76 2.43 -4.63 -10.88
N ALA A 77 3.50 -5.26 -10.42
CA ALA A 77 4.14 -4.95 -9.14
C ALA A 77 5.65 -5.22 -9.13
N LEU A 78 6.36 -4.69 -8.12
CA LEU A 78 7.79 -4.98 -7.92
C LEU A 78 7.99 -6.38 -7.35
N HIS A 79 7.21 -6.71 -6.31
CA HIS A 79 7.26 -8.01 -5.66
C HIS A 79 5.86 -8.54 -5.40
N LEU A 80 5.66 -9.84 -5.65
CA LEU A 80 4.45 -10.54 -5.25
C LEU A 80 4.84 -11.72 -4.37
N THR A 81 4.09 -11.91 -3.29
CA THR A 81 4.18 -13.15 -2.49
C THR A 81 3.74 -14.35 -3.32
N GLU A 82 4.33 -15.52 -3.10
CA GLU A 82 4.06 -16.74 -3.88
C GLU A 82 2.58 -17.13 -3.84
N ARG A 83 1.95 -17.06 -2.65
CA ARG A 83 0.52 -17.32 -2.49
C ARG A 83 -0.34 -16.40 -3.35
N VAL A 84 0.01 -15.12 -3.42
CA VAL A 84 -0.70 -14.17 -4.31
C VAL A 84 -0.53 -14.54 -5.77
N ARG A 85 0.68 -14.94 -6.19
CA ARG A 85 0.93 -15.34 -7.57
C ARG A 85 0.03 -16.52 -7.96
N ALA A 86 0.03 -17.57 -7.14
CA ALA A 86 -0.81 -18.76 -7.36
C ALA A 86 -2.30 -18.40 -7.45
N ARG A 87 -2.79 -17.53 -6.56
CA ARG A 87 -4.21 -17.13 -6.54
C ARG A 87 -4.62 -16.27 -7.72
N ILE A 88 -3.78 -15.33 -8.16
CA ILE A 88 -4.08 -14.50 -9.33
C ILE A 88 -4.07 -15.35 -10.60
N LEU A 89 -3.07 -16.22 -10.76
CA LEU A 89 -2.97 -17.13 -11.91
C LEU A 89 -4.12 -18.14 -11.92
N GLY A 90 -4.47 -18.71 -10.76
CA GLY A 90 -5.60 -19.63 -10.62
C GLY A 90 -6.96 -18.99 -10.95
N ALA A 91 -7.10 -17.68 -10.74
CA ALA A 91 -8.28 -16.92 -11.17
C ALA A 91 -8.25 -16.53 -12.66
N GLY A 92 -7.27 -17.01 -13.43
CA GLY A 92 -7.05 -16.64 -14.83
C GLY A 92 -6.58 -15.19 -15.03
N GLY A 93 -6.04 -14.57 -13.97
CA GLY A 93 -5.42 -13.25 -14.03
C GLY A 93 -4.01 -13.28 -14.60
N GLU A 94 -3.44 -12.10 -14.79
CA GLU A 94 -2.11 -11.93 -15.38
C GLU A 94 -1.22 -11.08 -14.47
N ILE A 95 0.05 -11.45 -14.38
CA ILE A 95 1.05 -10.78 -13.56
C ILE A 95 2.14 -10.21 -14.48
N LEU A 96 2.40 -8.91 -14.37
CA LEU A 96 3.35 -8.19 -15.21
C LEU A 96 4.50 -7.60 -14.39
N THR A 97 5.71 -7.63 -14.95
CA THR A 97 6.81 -6.81 -14.47
C THR A 97 6.71 -5.37 -14.98
N PHE A 98 7.45 -4.45 -14.39
CA PHE A 98 7.47 -3.06 -14.85
C PHE A 98 8.05 -2.92 -16.27
N ASP A 99 8.99 -3.78 -16.64
CA ASP A 99 9.56 -3.81 -17.99
C ASP A 99 8.52 -4.25 -19.02
N GLN A 100 7.77 -5.31 -18.72
CA GLN A 100 6.65 -5.77 -19.55
C GLN A 100 5.54 -4.71 -19.66
N LEU A 101 5.24 -4.02 -18.56
CA LEU A 101 4.26 -2.93 -18.56
C LEU A 101 4.72 -1.75 -19.43
N ALA A 102 6.01 -1.41 -19.39
CA ALA A 102 6.59 -0.33 -20.20
C ALA A 102 6.48 -0.64 -21.70
N LEU A 103 6.65 -1.91 -22.10
CA LEU A 103 6.47 -2.36 -23.48
C LEU A 103 5.00 -2.28 -23.93
N ARG A 104 4.06 -2.73 -23.10
CA ARG A 104 2.62 -2.75 -23.45
C ARG A 104 1.98 -1.37 -23.43
N THR A 105 2.33 -0.56 -22.43
CA THR A 105 1.65 0.71 -22.15
C THR A 105 2.66 1.81 -21.80
N PRO A 106 3.47 2.28 -22.76
CA PRO A 106 4.56 3.24 -22.48
C PRO A 106 4.07 4.59 -21.93
N LYS A 107 2.83 4.98 -22.26
CA LYS A 107 2.16 6.19 -21.74
C LYS A 107 1.28 5.92 -20.50
N GLY A 108 1.15 4.67 -20.05
CA GLY A 108 0.28 4.29 -18.92
C GLY A 108 -1.22 4.31 -19.19
N LYS A 109 -1.64 4.21 -20.47
CA LYS A 109 -3.06 4.12 -20.84
C LYS A 109 -3.70 2.87 -20.21
N ASN A 110 -4.97 2.96 -19.80
CA ASN A 110 -5.73 1.88 -19.16
C ASN A 110 -5.07 1.27 -17.90
N THR A 111 -4.30 2.06 -17.17
CA THR A 111 -3.70 1.64 -15.89
C THR A 111 -4.37 2.34 -14.70
N VAL A 112 -4.34 1.68 -13.54
CA VAL A 112 -4.76 2.25 -12.26
C VAL A 112 -3.59 2.19 -11.29
N LEU A 113 -3.00 3.35 -10.99
CA LEU A 113 -1.96 3.46 -9.97
C LEU A 113 -2.54 3.35 -8.58
N LEU A 114 -2.13 2.33 -7.83
CA LEU A 114 -2.54 2.10 -6.45
C LEU A 114 -1.35 2.26 -5.49
N GLN A 115 -1.65 2.50 -4.22
CA GLN A 115 -0.68 2.54 -3.12
C GLN A 115 -1.27 1.86 -1.89
N GLY A 116 -0.40 1.18 -1.13
CA GLY A 116 -0.75 0.68 0.19
C GLY A 116 -1.01 1.81 1.21
N PRO A 117 -1.65 1.49 2.35
CA PRO A 117 -1.96 2.47 3.38
C PRO A 117 -0.72 2.92 4.16
N ARG A 118 -0.20 4.12 3.86
CA ARG A 118 1.00 4.70 4.51
C ARG A 118 0.86 4.91 6.01
N LYS A 119 -0.36 5.23 6.47
CA LYS A 119 -0.64 5.56 7.88
C LYS A 119 -0.93 4.36 8.77
N ALA A 120 -1.00 3.12 8.23
CA ALA A 120 -1.40 1.94 9.00
C ALA A 120 -0.36 1.43 10.02
N ARG A 121 0.90 1.89 9.94
CA ARG A 121 1.97 1.46 10.85
C ARG A 121 1.69 1.84 12.30
N LYS A 122 2.12 0.99 13.23
CA LYS A 122 2.06 1.24 14.68
C LYS A 122 2.77 2.55 15.07
N ALA A 123 3.89 2.86 14.42
CA ALA A 123 4.65 4.10 14.64
C ALA A 123 3.76 5.35 14.50
N ASN A 124 2.90 5.38 13.48
CA ASN A 124 2.03 6.53 13.21
C ASN A 124 0.94 6.73 14.27
N ARG A 125 0.63 5.71 15.08
CA ARG A 125 -0.33 5.83 16.19
C ARG A 125 0.22 6.63 17.38
N PHE A 126 1.53 6.84 17.45
CA PHE A 126 2.19 7.62 18.49
C PHE A 126 2.41 9.09 18.10
N PHE A 127 2.11 9.45 16.85
CA PHE A 127 2.25 10.82 16.37
C PHE A 127 0.93 11.59 16.55
N GLY A 128 1.04 12.91 16.67
CA GLY A 128 -0.09 13.82 16.83
C GLY A 128 -0.11 14.52 18.19
N ARG A 129 -1.29 14.98 18.60
CA ARG A 129 -1.51 15.64 19.90
C ARG A 129 -1.03 14.73 21.04
N PRO A 130 -0.45 15.26 22.12
CA PRO A 130 0.08 14.44 23.18
C PRO A 130 -1.03 13.55 23.79
N PRO A 131 -0.74 12.30 24.23
CA PRO A 131 -1.74 11.36 24.75
C PRO A 131 -2.52 11.84 25.99
N GLY A 132 -2.06 12.90 26.66
CA GLY A 132 -2.72 13.53 27.80
C GLY A 132 -3.49 14.81 27.47
N ALA A 133 -3.52 15.27 26.22
CA ALA A 133 -4.36 16.42 25.86
C ALA A 133 -5.84 16.04 25.79
N ARG A 134 -6.73 17.00 26.07
CA ARG A 134 -8.18 16.82 25.96
C ARG A 134 -8.58 16.33 24.58
N HIS A 135 -9.40 15.28 24.53
CA HIS A 135 -9.86 14.62 23.31
C HIS A 135 -8.75 14.02 22.42
N SER A 136 -7.55 13.77 22.97
CA SER A 136 -6.47 13.10 22.23
C SER A 136 -6.65 11.59 22.21
N THR A 137 -6.56 11.00 21.02
CA THR A 137 -6.61 9.53 20.80
C THR A 137 -5.23 8.93 20.52
N THR A 138 -4.17 9.74 20.63
CA THR A 138 -2.78 9.30 20.41
C THR A 138 -2.40 8.21 21.40
N ARG A 139 -1.83 7.12 20.88
CA ARG A 139 -1.42 5.99 21.70
C ARG A 139 -0.25 6.41 22.60
N PRO A 140 -0.28 6.11 23.92
CA PRO A 140 0.88 6.34 24.79
C PRO A 140 1.98 5.30 24.56
N LYS A 141 3.23 5.73 24.76
CA LYS A 141 4.43 4.88 24.68
C LYS A 141 4.66 4.15 26.00
N VAL A 142 3.98 3.02 26.18
CA VAL A 142 4.14 2.13 27.35
C VAL A 142 4.98 0.89 27.03
N ARG A 143 5.78 0.42 27.99
CA ARG A 143 6.57 -0.84 27.86
C ARG A 143 5.65 -2.06 27.72
N SER A 144 4.63 -2.16 28.59
CA SER A 144 3.67 -3.26 28.61
C SER A 144 2.23 -2.73 28.67
N LYS A 145 1.26 -3.53 28.23
CA LYS A 145 -0.17 -3.21 28.32
C LYS A 145 -0.79 -4.04 29.44
N GLY A 146 -1.37 -3.41 30.45
CA GLY A 146 -2.02 -4.11 31.55
C GLY A 146 -2.79 -3.15 32.48
N ARG A 147 -3.40 -3.69 33.54
CA ARG A 147 -4.16 -2.89 34.52
C ARG A 147 -3.28 -1.85 35.22
N LYS A 148 -2.02 -2.21 35.51
CA LYS A 148 -1.05 -1.39 36.26
C LYS A 148 -0.27 -0.39 35.39
N PHE A 149 -0.47 -0.36 34.07
CA PHE A 149 0.31 0.48 33.14
C PHE A 149 -0.57 1.60 32.56
N GLU A 150 -0.33 2.85 32.99
CA GLU A 150 -0.96 4.09 32.47
C GLU A 150 -2.50 4.05 32.30
N LYS A 151 -3.22 3.51 33.28
CA LYS A 151 -4.71 3.45 33.31
C LYS A 151 -5.36 4.14 34.52
N ALA A 152 -4.58 4.80 35.37
CA ALA A 152 -5.06 5.41 36.62
C ALA A 152 -5.41 6.90 36.42
N ARG A 153 -4.70 7.81 37.11
CA ARG A 153 -4.89 9.26 37.03
C ARG A 153 -4.79 9.76 35.58
N GLY A 154 -5.70 10.65 35.19
CA GLY A 154 -5.77 11.22 33.84
C GLY A 154 -6.47 10.35 32.78
N ARG A 155 -6.83 9.10 33.11
CA ARG A 155 -7.61 8.20 32.22
C ARG A 155 -9.02 7.90 32.71
N ARG A 156 -9.29 8.14 34.00
CA ARG A 156 -10.56 7.81 34.66
C ARG A 156 -10.97 8.95 35.59
N ALA A 157 -12.24 9.34 35.53
CA ALA A 157 -12.78 10.42 36.38
C ALA A 157 -12.65 10.08 37.87
N SER A 158 -12.78 8.79 38.23
CA SER A 158 -12.65 8.31 39.62
C SER A 158 -11.24 8.44 40.23
N ARG A 159 -10.23 8.88 39.47
CA ARG A 159 -8.85 9.08 39.94
C ARG A 159 -8.41 10.51 39.61
N ALA A 160 -8.99 11.46 40.34
CA ALA A 160 -8.85 12.92 40.23
C ALA A 160 -9.45 13.55 38.96
N TYR A 161 -9.02 13.15 37.76
CA TYR A 161 -9.52 13.74 36.51
C TYR A 161 -9.37 12.79 35.31
N LYS A 162 -10.14 13.08 34.25
CA LYS A 162 -10.06 12.43 32.95
C LYS A 162 -9.95 13.49 31.85
N ASN A 163 -8.98 13.29 30.95
CA ASN A 163 -8.77 14.12 29.77
C ASN A 163 -9.50 13.57 28.54
#